data_AF-A0A4R3Z4Z7-F1
#
_entry.id   AF-A0A4R3Z4Z7-F1
#
_cell.length_a   1.000
_cell.length_b   1.000
_cell.length_c   1.000
_cell.angle_alpha   90.00
_cell.angle_beta   90.00
_cell.angle_gamma   90.00
#
_symmetry.space_group_name_H-M   'P 1'
#
loop_
_entity.id
_entity.type
_entity.pdbx_description
1 polymer ?
#
loop_
_entity_poly.entity_id
_entity_poly.type
_entity_poly.pdbx_seq_one_letter_code
_entity_poly.pdbx_strand_id
1 'polypeptide(L)'
;MKTSKGFTLIEMIFSITVGLIMIFIIVGFTLSSSKPVNIDIEKQSLDSIIDFVRGEIEYSTDVRFIPKDSKLVPDYSDDDLNWHYFYVKNGELYHDGERVFDKNFTNKKSLSIMMKGNGTTQSNHRLDIKYKLLDNNNDLVYSSRDTILFINLSVDQKILKQGLYTAEYKELLNTEYWLFYLNENDK
;
A
#
# COMPACT_ATOMS: atom_id res chain seq x y z
N MET A 1 -16.71 -31.29 -42.22
CA MET A 1 -16.13 -29.93 -42.19
C MET A 1 -16.45 -29.31 -40.83
N LYS A 2 -15.43 -29.03 -40.01
CA LYS A 2 -15.60 -28.32 -38.72
C LYS A 2 -15.58 -26.82 -39.00
N THR A 3 -16.66 -26.14 -38.69
CA THR A 3 -16.78 -24.68 -38.73
C THR A 3 -16.03 -24.09 -37.54
N SER A 4 -15.02 -23.24 -37.82
CA SER A 4 -14.36 -22.44 -36.80
C SER A 4 -15.29 -21.29 -36.39
N LYS A 5 -15.76 -21.30 -35.14
CA LYS A 5 -16.47 -20.16 -34.56
C LYS A 5 -15.48 -19.00 -34.42
N GLY A 6 -15.71 -17.91 -35.16
CA GLY A 6 -14.94 -16.67 -35.01
C GLY A 6 -15.33 -15.96 -33.71
N PHE A 7 -14.33 -15.42 -33.01
CA PHE A 7 -14.54 -14.62 -31.80
C PHE A 7 -15.29 -13.32 -32.13
N THR A 8 -16.19 -12.94 -31.23
CA THR A 8 -16.98 -11.71 -31.35
C THR A 8 -16.13 -10.48 -30.99
N LEU A 9 -16.37 -9.34 -31.64
CA LEU A 9 -15.61 -8.09 -31.42
C LEU A 9 -15.53 -7.68 -29.94
N ILE A 10 -16.59 -7.96 -29.18
CA ILE A 10 -16.69 -7.65 -27.74
C ILE A 10 -15.75 -8.50 -26.87
N GLU A 11 -15.53 -9.77 -27.21
CA GLU A 11 -14.63 -10.67 -26.48
C GLU A 11 -13.16 -10.30 -26.73
N MET A 12 -12.85 -9.79 -27.94
CA MET A 12 -11.51 -9.28 -28.26
C MET A 12 -11.18 -8.03 -27.44
N ILE A 13 -12.13 -7.10 -27.29
CA ILE A 13 -11.96 -5.90 -26.45
C ILE A 13 -11.75 -6.31 -24.99
N PHE A 14 -12.57 -7.24 -24.47
CA PHE A 14 -12.45 -7.72 -23.09
C PHE A 14 -11.10 -8.43 -22.82
N SER A 15 -10.58 -9.20 -23.78
CA SER A 15 -9.24 -9.82 -23.65
C SER A 15 -8.09 -8.80 -23.68
N ILE A 16 -8.26 -7.69 -24.42
CA ILE A 16 -7.26 -6.61 -24.49
C ILE A 16 -7.28 -5.79 -23.18
N THR A 17 -8.45 -5.60 -22.55
CA THR A 17 -8.55 -4.88 -21.27
C THR A 17 -7.87 -5.64 -20.12
N VAL A 18 -7.95 -6.98 -20.09
CA VAL A 18 -7.24 -7.81 -19.10
C VAL A 18 -5.75 -8.00 -19.46
N GLY A 19 -5.35 -7.67 -20.70
CA GLY A 19 -3.98 -7.82 -21.21
C GLY A 19 -3.14 -6.53 -21.26
N LEU A 20 -3.67 -5.37 -20.85
CA LEU A 20 -3.02 -4.05 -20.99
C LEU A 20 -2.56 -3.41 -19.67
N ILE A 21 -2.01 -4.21 -18.75
CA ILE A 21 -1.14 -3.68 -17.68
C ILE A 21 0.27 -4.22 -17.90
N MET A 22 0.90 -3.79 -18.97
CA MET A 22 2.36 -3.70 -19.04
C MET A 22 2.72 -2.67 -20.10
N ILE A 23 3.47 -1.64 -19.70
CA ILE A 23 4.71 -1.26 -20.40
C ILE A 23 5.55 -0.20 -19.64
N PHE A 24 6.81 -0.61 -19.41
CA PHE A 24 8.11 0.07 -19.26
C PHE A 24 8.40 1.15 -18.20
N ILE A 25 9.32 0.82 -17.29
CA ILE A 25 10.45 1.70 -16.91
C ILE A 25 11.76 0.88 -16.86
N ILE A 26 12.66 1.16 -17.80
CA ILE A 26 14.10 0.85 -17.71
C ILE A 26 14.79 2.15 -17.28
N VAL A 27 15.56 2.13 -16.18
CA VAL A 27 16.95 2.62 -16.02
C VAL A 27 17.30 2.53 -14.52
N GLY A 28 18.33 1.73 -14.19
CA GLY A 28 18.94 1.71 -12.86
C GLY A 28 19.64 0.40 -12.51
N PHE A 29 20.54 -0.09 -13.38
CA PHE A 29 21.40 -1.25 -13.08
C PHE A 29 22.53 -0.85 -12.13
N THR A 30 22.73 -1.60 -11.06
CA THR A 30 24.07 -1.88 -10.50
C THR A 30 24.19 -3.36 -10.14
N LEU A 31 25.29 -3.97 -10.60
CA LEU A 31 25.55 -5.40 -10.67
C LEU A 31 25.80 -6.06 -9.29
N SER A 32 25.24 -7.25 -9.08
CA SER A 32 26.06 -8.40 -8.62
C SER A 32 25.45 -9.75 -9.06
N SER A 33 26.37 -10.63 -9.47
CA SER A 33 26.23 -11.97 -10.06
C SER A 33 25.11 -12.87 -9.49
N SER A 34 24.34 -13.52 -10.39
CA SER A 34 23.49 -14.71 -10.16
C SER A 34 22.19 -14.61 -9.34
N LYS A 35 21.38 -13.54 -9.49
CA LYS A 35 20.00 -13.46 -8.93
C LYS A 35 18.90 -12.79 -9.81
N PRO A 36 18.89 -12.84 -11.16
CA PRO A 36 18.00 -11.98 -11.94
C PRO A 36 16.49 -12.28 -11.76
N VAL A 37 16.06 -13.54 -11.88
CA VAL A 37 14.62 -13.85 -11.94
C VAL A 37 13.88 -13.63 -10.62
N ASN A 38 14.49 -13.98 -9.49
CA ASN A 38 13.81 -13.86 -8.19
C ASN A 38 13.69 -12.39 -7.77
N ILE A 39 14.76 -11.59 -7.95
CA ILE A 39 14.73 -10.15 -7.61
C ILE A 39 13.66 -9.44 -8.44
N ASP A 40 13.45 -9.83 -9.70
CA ASP A 40 12.39 -9.27 -10.54
C ASP A 40 10.99 -9.59 -9.98
N ILE A 41 10.77 -10.81 -9.48
CA ILE A 41 9.50 -11.22 -8.83
C ILE A 41 9.30 -10.46 -7.52
N GLU A 42 10.33 -10.41 -6.65
CA GLU A 42 10.25 -9.69 -5.37
C GLU A 42 9.98 -8.20 -5.58
N LYS A 43 10.66 -7.58 -6.55
CA LYS A 43 10.40 -6.20 -6.95
C LYS A 43 8.97 -6.02 -7.45
N GLN A 44 8.52 -6.83 -8.39
CA GLN A 44 7.17 -6.74 -8.95
C GLN A 44 6.09 -6.87 -7.86
N SER A 45 6.30 -7.78 -6.91
CA SER A 45 5.39 -7.95 -5.78
C SER A 45 5.35 -6.72 -4.87
N LEU A 46 6.52 -6.12 -4.58
CA LEU A 46 6.59 -4.93 -3.73
C LEU A 46 6.01 -3.70 -4.44
N ASP A 47 6.30 -3.53 -5.73
CA ASP A 47 5.77 -2.43 -6.55
C ASP A 47 4.23 -2.51 -6.61
N SER A 48 3.66 -3.71 -6.78
CA SER A 48 2.20 -3.90 -6.75
C SER A 48 1.57 -3.58 -5.38
N ILE A 49 2.26 -3.90 -4.28
CA ILE A 49 1.83 -3.53 -2.93
C ILE A 49 1.85 -2.01 -2.77
N ILE A 50 2.88 -1.34 -3.28
CA ILE A 50 3.00 0.11 -3.24
C ILE A 50 1.87 0.76 -4.04
N ASP A 51 1.62 0.28 -5.26
CA ASP A 51 0.57 0.79 -6.13
C ASP A 51 -0.81 0.62 -5.48
N PHE A 52 -1.06 -0.52 -4.84
CA PHE A 52 -2.30 -0.76 -4.08
C PHE A 52 -2.44 0.20 -2.91
N VAL A 53 -1.46 0.25 -1.99
CA VAL A 53 -1.53 1.13 -0.82
C VAL A 53 -1.68 2.59 -1.23
N ARG A 54 -0.95 3.02 -2.26
CA ARG A 54 -1.06 4.38 -2.80
C ARG A 54 -2.43 4.64 -3.41
N GLY A 55 -2.92 3.75 -4.27
CA GLY A 55 -4.20 3.91 -4.96
C GLY A 55 -5.37 4.04 -3.99
N GLU A 56 -5.28 3.36 -2.86
CA GLU A 56 -6.28 3.42 -1.79
C GLU A 56 -6.28 4.76 -1.03
N ILE A 57 -5.10 5.35 -0.80
CA ILE A 57 -4.97 6.51 0.11
C ILE A 57 -4.68 7.85 -0.56
N GLU A 58 -4.25 7.88 -1.83
CA GLU A 58 -3.79 9.09 -2.52
C GLU A 58 -4.85 10.21 -2.53
N TYR A 59 -6.12 9.82 -2.63
CA TYR A 59 -7.26 10.75 -2.69
C TYR A 59 -8.08 10.82 -1.41
N SER A 60 -7.58 10.26 -0.30
CA SER A 60 -8.27 10.30 0.98
C SER A 60 -8.44 11.71 1.52
N THR A 61 -9.54 11.92 2.22
CA THR A 61 -9.91 13.22 2.81
C THR A 61 -9.46 13.34 4.26
N ASP A 62 -9.32 12.22 4.97
CA ASP A 62 -8.69 12.10 6.28
C ASP A 62 -7.77 10.87 6.29
N VAL A 63 -6.60 10.99 6.92
CA VAL A 63 -5.60 9.93 7.05
C VAL A 63 -4.97 10.02 8.44
N ARG A 64 -4.94 8.92 9.17
CA ARG A 64 -4.44 8.86 10.55
C ARG A 64 -3.48 7.69 10.72
N PHE A 65 -2.22 7.98 11.02
CA PHE A 65 -1.21 6.97 11.31
C PHE A 65 -0.91 6.95 12.81
N ILE A 66 -1.57 6.04 13.54
CA ILE A 66 -1.65 6.09 15.01
C ILE A 66 -1.59 4.71 15.68
N PRO A 67 -1.22 4.65 16.97
CA PRO A 67 -1.32 3.41 17.75
C PRO A 67 -2.77 2.92 17.82
N LYS A 68 -2.97 1.60 17.68
CA LYS A 68 -4.27 0.93 17.73
C LYS A 68 -5.00 1.14 19.06
N ASP A 69 -4.29 1.30 20.16
CA ASP A 69 -4.83 1.53 21.50
C ASP A 69 -5.12 3.01 21.81
N SER A 70 -4.90 3.90 20.83
CA SER A 70 -5.19 5.31 20.97
C SER A 70 -6.70 5.57 21.08
N LYS A 71 -7.08 6.51 21.96
CA LYS A 71 -8.47 7.02 22.06
C LYS A 71 -8.95 7.78 20.82
N LEU A 72 -8.06 7.99 19.85
CA LEU A 72 -8.28 8.76 18.63
C LEU A 72 -8.44 7.87 17.39
N VAL A 73 -8.39 6.55 17.58
CA VAL A 73 -8.77 5.59 16.55
C VAL A 73 -10.21 5.90 16.11
N PRO A 74 -10.45 6.10 14.80
CA PRO A 74 -11.79 6.34 14.30
C PRO A 74 -12.69 5.15 14.60
N ASP A 75 -14.00 5.34 14.59
CA ASP A 75 -14.93 4.22 14.69
C ASP A 75 -14.99 3.50 13.33
N TYR A 76 -13.96 2.67 13.08
CA TYR A 76 -13.83 1.85 11.87
C TYR A 76 -14.70 0.60 11.90
N SER A 77 -15.44 0.37 12.99
CA SER A 77 -16.43 -0.70 13.11
C SER A 77 -17.83 -0.30 12.67
N ASP A 78 -18.05 0.99 12.44
CA ASP A 78 -19.30 1.52 11.91
C ASP A 78 -19.19 1.67 10.39
N ASP A 79 -19.84 0.76 9.67
CA ASP A 79 -19.85 0.72 8.20
C ASP A 79 -20.41 2.02 7.61
N ASP A 80 -21.24 2.77 8.34
CA ASP A 80 -21.82 4.04 7.88
C ASP A 80 -20.80 5.19 7.81
N LEU A 81 -19.61 5.02 8.40
CA LEU A 81 -18.57 6.05 8.49
C LEU A 81 -17.45 5.91 7.45
N ASN A 82 -17.51 4.90 6.56
CA ASN A 82 -16.59 4.68 5.43
C ASN A 82 -15.09 4.71 5.79
N TRP A 83 -14.73 4.31 7.01
CA TRP A 83 -13.34 4.25 7.44
C TRP A 83 -12.69 2.94 7.00
N HIS A 84 -11.54 3.08 6.35
CA HIS A 84 -10.71 1.96 5.94
C HIS A 84 -9.38 1.96 6.69
N TYR A 85 -8.72 0.81 6.75
CA TYR A 85 -7.48 0.70 7.50
C TYR A 85 -6.50 -0.36 6.98
N PHE A 86 -5.21 -0.07 7.14
CA PHE A 86 -4.11 -0.99 6.89
C PHE A 86 -3.37 -1.36 8.16
N TYR A 87 -2.93 -2.62 8.21
CA TYR A 87 -1.91 -3.08 9.15
C TYR A 87 -1.09 -4.23 8.55
N VAL A 88 0.12 -4.46 9.06
CA VAL A 88 0.89 -5.69 8.75
C VAL A 88 0.74 -6.68 9.89
N LYS A 89 0.48 -7.94 9.56
CA LYS A 89 0.46 -9.06 10.51
C LYS A 89 1.23 -10.23 9.92
N ASN A 90 2.19 -10.76 10.67
CA ASN A 90 3.02 -11.90 10.25
C ASN A 90 3.71 -11.69 8.88
N GLY A 91 4.08 -10.46 8.56
CA GLY A 91 4.71 -10.14 7.27
C GLY A 91 3.76 -10.06 6.09
N GLU A 92 2.45 -9.98 6.32
CA GLU A 92 1.43 -9.86 5.28
C GLU A 92 0.63 -8.57 5.48
N LEU A 93 0.29 -7.87 4.40
CA LEU A 93 -0.56 -6.68 4.43
C LEU A 93 -2.02 -7.07 4.59
N TYR A 94 -2.71 -6.41 5.51
CA TYR A 94 -4.15 -6.51 5.71
C TYR A 94 -4.80 -5.15 5.43
N HIS A 95 -5.98 -5.21 4.83
CA HIS A 95 -6.87 -4.10 4.54
C HIS A 95 -8.25 -4.48 5.06
N ASP A 96 -8.84 -3.64 5.91
CA ASP A 96 -10.15 -3.87 6.52
C ASP A 96 -10.33 -5.24 7.20
N GLY A 97 -9.24 -5.76 7.75
CA GLY A 97 -9.19 -7.06 8.43
C GLY A 97 -9.00 -8.25 7.50
N GLU A 98 -9.04 -8.05 6.19
CA GLU A 98 -8.78 -9.06 5.17
C GLU A 98 -7.35 -9.00 4.66
N ARG A 99 -6.80 -10.15 4.29
CA ARG A 99 -5.45 -10.21 3.73
C ARG A 99 -5.49 -9.81 2.26
N VAL A 100 -4.72 -8.78 1.89
CA VAL A 100 -4.71 -8.21 0.53
C VAL A 100 -4.08 -9.16 -0.49
N PHE A 101 -2.92 -9.71 -0.16
CA PHE A 101 -2.15 -10.59 -1.03
C PHE A 101 -1.83 -11.91 -0.34
N ASP A 102 -1.84 -13.00 -1.10
CA ASP A 102 -1.40 -14.29 -0.58
C ASP A 102 0.12 -14.30 -0.32
N LYS A 103 0.58 -15.23 0.52
CA LYS A 103 2.01 -15.35 0.87
C LYS A 103 2.89 -15.76 -0.32
N ASN A 104 2.35 -16.39 -1.35
CA ASN A 104 3.12 -16.76 -2.53
C ASN A 104 3.38 -15.55 -3.44
N PHE A 105 2.51 -14.53 -3.38
CA PHE A 105 2.66 -13.27 -4.10
C PHE A 105 4.01 -12.60 -3.81
N THR A 106 4.42 -12.54 -2.54
CA THR A 106 5.72 -12.02 -2.12
C THR A 106 6.84 -13.06 -2.18
N ASN A 107 6.69 -14.14 -2.95
CA ASN A 107 7.61 -15.28 -2.97
C ASN A 107 7.94 -15.80 -1.54
N LYS A 108 6.92 -15.84 -0.67
CA LYS A 108 7.00 -16.23 0.74
C LYS A 108 7.89 -15.34 1.61
N LYS A 109 8.26 -14.15 1.13
CA LYS A 109 8.98 -13.13 1.90
C LYS A 109 8.04 -12.39 2.83
N SER A 110 8.60 -11.92 3.95
CA SER A 110 7.88 -11.13 4.95
C SER A 110 7.92 -9.64 4.56
N LEU A 111 6.77 -9.02 4.47
CA LEU A 111 6.62 -7.58 4.26
C LEU A 111 6.82 -6.83 5.58
N SER A 112 7.58 -5.73 5.53
CA SER A 112 7.66 -4.73 6.60
C SER A 112 7.42 -3.36 5.98
N ILE A 113 6.51 -2.60 6.58
CA ILE A 113 6.16 -1.24 6.15
C ILE A 113 6.43 -0.30 7.30
N MET A 114 7.20 0.76 7.05
CA MET A 114 7.46 1.81 8.02
C MET A 114 6.97 3.14 7.46
N MET A 115 6.23 3.89 8.26
CA MET A 115 5.64 5.17 7.85
C MET A 115 6.09 6.30 8.77
N LYS A 116 6.18 7.49 8.20
CA LYS A 116 6.47 8.75 8.89
C LYS A 116 5.72 9.85 8.15
N GLY A 117 5.06 10.75 8.86
CA GLY A 117 4.57 11.98 8.22
C GLY A 117 5.53 13.15 8.39
N ASN A 118 5.11 14.32 7.93
CA ASN A 118 5.98 15.49 7.84
C ASN A 118 6.24 16.18 9.20
N GLY A 119 5.59 15.76 10.29
CA GLY A 119 5.96 16.12 11.66
C GLY A 119 5.89 17.61 12.03
N THR A 120 5.40 18.50 11.15
CA THR A 120 5.20 19.92 11.46
C THR A 120 3.71 20.17 11.69
N THR A 121 3.42 20.93 12.76
CA THR A 121 2.06 21.17 13.31
C THR A 121 1.14 21.98 12.39
N GLN A 122 1.54 22.26 11.14
CA GLN A 122 0.85 23.19 10.25
C GLN A 122 0.48 22.61 8.87
N SER A 123 1.08 21.49 8.43
CA SER A 123 0.68 20.84 7.18
C SER A 123 1.13 19.37 7.12
N ASN A 124 0.20 18.46 7.43
CA ASN A 124 0.47 17.03 7.38
C ASN A 124 -0.07 16.37 6.12
N HIS A 125 0.10 17.06 4.99
CA HIS A 125 -0.32 16.58 3.69
C HIS A 125 0.65 15.56 3.10
N ARG A 126 1.69 15.11 3.82
CA ARG A 126 2.72 14.23 3.28
C ARG A 126 2.97 13.02 4.18
N LEU A 127 2.97 11.84 3.59
CA LEU A 127 3.33 10.57 4.21
C LEU A 127 4.51 9.95 3.46
N ASP A 128 5.61 9.73 4.17
CA ASP A 128 6.78 8.99 3.69
C ASP A 128 6.70 7.54 4.13
N ILE A 129 6.79 6.61 3.19
CA ILE A 129 6.63 5.18 3.43
C ILE A 129 7.89 4.44 2.97
N LYS A 130 8.33 3.47 3.76
CA LYS A 130 9.42 2.56 3.43
C LYS A 130 8.88 1.14 3.44
N TYR A 131 9.08 0.44 2.34
CA TYR A 131 8.66 -0.95 2.17
C TYR A 131 9.90 -1.84 2.11
N LYS A 132 9.84 -3.00 2.76
CA LYS A 132 10.91 -4.00 2.77
C LYS A 132 10.32 -5.39 2.62
N LEU A 133 10.99 -6.22 1.83
CA LEU A 133 10.81 -7.66 1.81
C LEU A 133 11.99 -8.32 2.50
N LEU A 134 11.68 -9.15 3.48
CA LEU A 134 12.64 -9.89 4.30
C LEU A 134 12.52 -11.38 3.99
N ASP A 135 13.64 -12.09 3.97
CA ASP A 135 13.60 -13.55 3.90
C ASP A 135 13.30 -14.19 5.26
N ASN A 136 13.35 -15.51 5.32
CA ASN A 136 13.06 -16.27 6.54
C ASN A 136 14.11 -16.05 7.65
N ASN A 137 15.29 -15.52 7.31
CA ASN A 137 16.35 -15.19 8.26
C ASN A 137 16.27 -13.72 8.71
N ASN A 138 15.22 -12.99 8.30
CA ASN A 138 15.08 -11.54 8.44
C ASN A 138 16.15 -10.72 7.69
N ASP A 139 16.79 -11.31 6.68
CA ASP A 139 17.72 -10.58 5.82
C ASP A 139 16.95 -9.77 4.77
N LEU A 140 17.42 -8.55 4.50
CA LEU A 140 16.81 -7.68 3.51
C LEU A 140 17.01 -8.26 2.10
N VAL A 141 15.90 -8.59 1.44
CA VAL A 141 15.89 -9.05 0.05
C VAL A 141 15.70 -7.89 -0.90
N TYR A 142 14.67 -7.07 -0.65
CA TYR A 142 14.34 -5.92 -1.48
C TYR A 142 13.71 -4.81 -0.66
N SER A 143 13.90 -3.56 -1.07
CA SER A 143 13.23 -2.41 -0.45
C SER A 143 12.91 -1.35 -1.47
N SER A 144 11.82 -0.64 -1.24
CA SER A 144 11.41 0.52 -2.01
C SER A 144 10.86 1.59 -1.07
N ARG A 145 10.70 2.80 -1.59
CA ARG A 145 10.20 3.95 -0.84
C ARG A 145 9.11 4.62 -1.62
N ASP A 146 8.13 5.11 -0.88
CA ASP A 146 7.07 5.91 -1.44
C ASP A 146 6.92 7.23 -0.65
N THR A 147 6.40 8.24 -1.32
CA THR A 147 6.02 9.52 -0.74
C THR A 147 4.71 9.94 -1.37
N ILE A 148 3.68 10.06 -0.54
CA ILE A 148 2.35 10.46 -0.96
C ILE A 148 2.08 11.86 -0.44
N LEU A 149 1.66 12.75 -1.34
CA LEU A 149 1.17 14.08 -1.02
C LEU A 149 -0.35 14.08 -1.17
N PHE A 150 -1.06 14.14 -0.05
CA PHE A 150 -2.52 14.17 -0.02
C PHE A 150 -3.02 15.55 -0.45
N ILE A 151 -3.57 15.62 -1.65
CA ILE A 151 -4.11 16.86 -2.23
C ILE A 151 -5.52 17.19 -1.72
N ASN A 152 -6.28 16.16 -1.32
CA ASN A 152 -7.67 16.26 -0.88
C ASN A 152 -7.81 16.28 0.64
N LEU A 153 -6.69 16.25 1.38
CA LEU A 153 -6.71 16.21 2.83
C LEU A 153 -7.24 17.55 3.37
N SER A 154 -8.50 17.56 3.77
CA SER A 154 -9.08 18.67 4.50
C SER A 154 -8.73 18.48 5.97
N VAL A 155 -7.56 18.95 6.38
CA VAL A 155 -7.10 18.68 7.74
C VAL A 155 -7.86 19.55 8.72
N ASP A 156 -8.75 18.94 9.50
CA ASP A 156 -9.33 19.60 10.68
C ASP A 156 -8.17 20.09 11.55
N GLN A 157 -8.22 21.37 11.96
CA GLN A 157 -7.21 21.95 12.84
C GLN A 157 -7.04 21.18 14.16
N LYS A 158 -8.06 20.43 14.61
CA LYS A 158 -7.98 19.50 15.74
C LYS A 158 -7.07 18.30 15.45
N ILE A 159 -7.08 17.78 14.23
CA ILE A 159 -6.24 16.66 13.76
C ILE A 159 -4.79 17.13 13.60
N LEU A 160 -4.56 18.33 13.03
CA LEU A 160 -3.23 18.95 12.95
C LEU A 160 -2.58 19.17 14.33
N LYS A 161 -3.37 19.65 15.30
CA LYS A 161 -2.90 19.94 16.66
C LYS A 161 -2.59 18.69 17.49
N GLN A 162 -3.09 17.52 17.09
CA GLN A 162 -2.91 16.26 17.83
C GLN A 162 -1.67 15.46 17.42
N GLY A 163 -0.87 15.94 16.45
CA GLY A 163 0.41 15.31 16.12
C GLY A 163 0.29 13.90 15.54
N LEU A 164 -0.81 13.63 14.82
CA LEU A 164 -1.26 12.31 14.33
C LEU A 164 -0.39 11.69 13.22
N TYR A 165 0.78 12.26 13.00
CA TYR A 165 1.76 11.74 12.08
C TYR A 165 3.08 11.75 12.81
N THR A 166 3.59 10.55 13.05
CA THR A 166 4.84 10.39 13.77
C THR A 166 5.95 11.07 12.96
N ALA A 167 6.67 11.99 13.59
CA ALA A 167 7.85 12.62 12.99
C ALA A 167 9.01 11.62 12.83
N GLU A 168 8.90 10.44 13.43
CA GLU A 168 9.82 9.33 13.28
C GLU A 168 9.15 8.18 12.55
N TYR A 169 9.96 7.36 11.88
CA TYR A 169 9.45 6.15 11.25
C TYR A 169 8.93 5.18 12.31
N LYS A 170 7.67 4.77 12.19
CA LYS A 170 7.07 3.70 12.97
C LYS A 170 6.67 2.57 12.04
N GLU A 171 6.77 1.34 12.54
CA GLU A 171 6.39 0.16 11.78
C GLU A 171 4.87 -0.02 11.84
N LEU A 172 4.28 -0.29 10.68
CA LEU A 172 2.87 -0.59 10.56
C LEU A 172 2.65 -2.03 11.03
N LEU A 173 2.11 -2.24 12.23
CA LEU A 173 1.96 -3.57 12.85
C LEU A 173 0.57 -3.71 13.47
N ASN A 174 -0.02 -4.90 13.35
CA ASN A 174 -1.33 -5.24 13.94
C ASN A 174 -1.47 -4.89 15.43
N THR A 175 -0.36 -4.94 16.18
CA THR A 175 -0.33 -4.69 17.63
C THR A 175 0.13 -3.29 18.00
N GLU A 176 0.63 -2.49 17.06
CA GLU A 176 1.19 -1.17 17.34
C GLU A 176 0.47 -0.11 16.49
N TYR A 177 1.09 0.35 15.40
CA TYR A 177 0.57 1.42 14.58
C TYR A 177 -0.22 0.91 13.39
N TRP A 178 -1.38 1.54 13.15
CA TRP A 178 -2.25 1.31 12.01
C TRP A 178 -2.34 2.59 11.18
N LEU A 179 -2.66 2.44 9.90
CA LEU A 179 -2.97 3.54 9.01
C LEU A 179 -4.47 3.50 8.73
N PHE A 180 -5.22 4.47 9.23
CA PHE A 180 -6.63 4.65 8.94
C PHE A 180 -6.81 5.74 7.89
N TYR A 181 -7.80 5.60 7.02
CA TYR A 181 -8.11 6.60 6.01
C TYR A 181 -9.60 6.62 5.67
N LEU A 182 -10.06 7.75 5.14
CA LEU A 182 -11.43 8.01 4.72
C LEU A 182 -11.43 8.46 3.25
N ASN A 183 -12.26 7.82 2.43
CA ASN A 183 -12.47 8.20 1.04
C ASN A 183 -13.89 8.77 0.89
N GLU A 184 -14.03 10.02 0.43
CA GLU A 184 -15.35 10.64 0.21
C GLU A 184 -16.07 10.14 -1.06
N ASN A 185 -15.41 9.33 -1.89
CA ASN A 185 -15.93 8.92 -3.20
C ASN A 185 -16.85 7.69 -3.18
N ASP A 186 -17.11 7.06 -2.03
CA ASP A 186 -17.98 5.88 -1.92
C ASP A 186 -19.46 6.24 -1.60
N LYS A 187 -19.99 7.30 -2.21
CA LYS A 187 -21.42 7.66 -2.16
C LYS A 187 -22.05 7.75 -3.55
#